data_AF-A0A3C0Z454-F1
#
_entry.id   AF-A0A3C0Z454-F1
#
_cell.length_a   1.000
_cell.length_b   1.000
_cell.length_c   1.000
_cell.angle_alpha   90.00
_cell.angle_beta   90.00
_cell.angle_gamma   90.00
#
_symmetry.space_group_name_H-M   'P 1'
#
loop_
_entity.id
_entity.type
_entity.pdbx_description
1 polymer ?
#
loop_
_entity_poly.entity_id
_entity_poly.type
_entity_poly.pdbx_seq_one_letter_code
_entity_poly.pdbx_strand_id
1 'polypeptide(L)'
;MGVQDEKVSLHRGDVGHLEAARTIDALGKVVCPGFVDLHSHAGLTILGDPHHDPKVRQGVTTELIGIDGISHAPFKTVDETNRYIWLDSGLNGYPPEPANWLTVADFLGKFDNTVAINIAYILGNSPV
;
A
#
# COMPACT_ATOMS: atom_id res chain seq x y z
N MET A 1 22.11 -4.41 10.49
CA MET A 1 20.69 -4.81 10.39
C MET A 1 20.66 -6.10 9.59
N GLY A 2 20.03 -7.15 10.11
CA GLY A 2 19.80 -8.40 9.38
C GLY A 2 18.35 -8.48 8.95
N VAL A 3 18.10 -9.16 7.83
CA VAL A 3 16.74 -9.49 7.37
C VAL A 3 16.72 -10.98 7.07
N GLN A 4 15.77 -11.69 7.66
CA GLN A 4 15.49 -13.10 7.40
C GLN A 4 13.98 -13.29 7.36
N ASP A 5 13.49 -13.83 6.26
CA ASP A 5 12.06 -13.86 5.94
C ASP A 5 11.46 -12.44 6.09
N GLU A 6 10.29 -12.33 6.74
CA GLU A 6 9.60 -11.06 7.01
C GLU A 6 10.06 -10.38 8.32
N LYS A 7 11.26 -10.70 8.83
CA LYS A 7 11.73 -10.21 10.13
C LYS A 7 13.06 -9.48 10.01
N VAL A 8 13.13 -8.37 10.75
CA VAL A 8 14.34 -7.56 10.90
C VAL A 8 14.98 -7.83 12.25
N SER A 9 16.30 -8.05 12.26
CA SER A 9 17.12 -8.15 13.47
C SER A 9 18.12 -7.00 13.56
N LEU A 10 18.35 -6.54 14.79
CA LEU A 10 19.32 -5.48 15.09
C LEU A 10 20.52 -6.10 15.80
N HIS A 11 21.68 -6.02 15.15
CA HIS A 11 22.96 -6.44 15.70
C HIS A 11 23.84 -5.21 15.92
N ARG A 12 24.47 -5.11 17.09
CA ARG A 12 25.34 -3.99 17.48
C ARG A 12 26.75 -4.51 17.71
N GLY A 13 27.75 -3.71 17.35
CA GLY A 13 29.16 -4.11 17.45
C GLY A 13 29.66 -4.84 16.20
N ASP A 14 30.71 -5.64 16.35
CA ASP A 14 31.28 -6.42 15.27
C ASP A 14 30.31 -7.52 14.82
N VAL A 15 30.02 -7.54 13.52
CA VAL A 15 29.12 -8.48 12.85
C VAL A 15 29.86 -9.36 11.84
N GLY A 16 31.19 -9.34 11.80
CA GLY A 16 32.00 -10.09 10.83
C GLY A 16 31.88 -11.62 10.93
N HIS A 17 31.29 -12.13 12.02
CA HIS A 17 30.98 -13.55 12.21
C HIS A 17 29.60 -13.96 11.65
N LEU A 18 28.77 -13.00 11.22
CA LEU A 18 27.46 -13.29 10.63
C LEU A 18 27.61 -13.62 9.14
N GLU A 19 26.99 -14.72 8.72
CA GLU A 19 26.87 -15.09 7.32
C GLU A 19 25.53 -14.60 6.76
N ALA A 20 25.55 -14.09 5.52
CA ALA A 20 24.35 -13.65 4.82
C ALA A 20 24.44 -14.05 3.34
N ALA A 21 23.31 -14.42 2.74
CA ALA A 21 23.23 -14.70 1.30
C ALA A 21 23.54 -13.46 0.45
N ARG A 22 23.28 -12.26 1.00
CA ARG A 22 23.58 -10.97 0.36
C ARG A 22 23.97 -9.94 1.43
N THR A 23 25.06 -9.22 1.17
CA THR A 23 25.50 -8.09 1.99
C THR A 23 25.39 -6.80 1.18
N ILE A 24 24.82 -5.76 1.79
CA ILE A 24 24.67 -4.42 1.19
C ILE A 24 25.49 -3.44 2.04
N ASP A 25 26.43 -2.74 1.42
CA ASP A 25 27.17 -1.67 2.08
C ASP A 25 26.33 -0.38 2.10
N ALA A 26 25.98 0.06 3.30
CA ALA A 26 25.22 1.28 3.57
C ALA A 26 26.08 2.36 4.24
N LEU A 27 27.41 2.31 4.11
CA LEU A 27 28.31 3.31 4.67
C LEU A 27 27.96 4.72 4.17
N GLY A 28 27.83 5.67 5.09
CA GLY A 28 27.44 7.05 4.78
C GLY A 28 25.97 7.21 4.36
N LYS A 29 25.13 6.18 4.54
CA LYS A 29 23.68 6.21 4.32
C LYS A 29 22.93 6.03 5.64
N VAL A 30 21.65 6.36 5.63
CA VAL A 30 20.73 6.07 6.74
C VAL A 30 19.92 4.84 6.37
N VAL A 31 19.84 3.90 7.31
CA VAL A 31 18.92 2.77 7.24
C VAL A 31 17.83 3.04 8.28
N CYS A 32 16.59 3.18 7.83
CA CYS A 32 15.43 3.48 8.68
C CYS A 32 14.28 2.51 8.36
N PRO A 33 13.24 2.45 9.22
CA PRO A 33 11.97 1.87 8.82
C PRO A 33 11.45 2.55 7.55
N GLY A 34 10.67 1.82 6.75
CA GLY A 34 9.95 2.42 5.64
C GLY A 34 8.94 3.44 6.12
N PHE A 35 8.68 4.45 5.29
CA PHE A 35 7.75 5.53 5.65
C PHE A 35 6.30 5.06 5.55
N VAL A 36 5.48 5.57 6.46
CA VAL A 36 4.04 5.36 6.50
C VAL A 36 3.37 6.66 6.05
N ASP A 37 2.75 6.63 4.88
CA ASP A 37 1.98 7.76 4.37
C ASP A 37 0.54 7.65 4.87
N LEU A 38 0.16 8.57 5.75
CA LEU A 38 -1.12 8.57 6.45
C LEU A 38 -2.24 9.27 5.67
N HIS A 39 -1.95 9.85 4.51
CA HIS A 39 -2.91 10.63 3.74
C HIS A 39 -2.71 10.38 2.24
N SER A 40 -3.29 9.29 1.74
CA SER A 40 -3.13 8.87 0.35
C SER A 40 -4.45 8.76 -0.42
N HIS A 41 -4.40 9.24 -1.67
CA HIS A 41 -5.42 9.05 -2.70
C HIS A 41 -4.89 8.16 -3.83
N ALA A 42 -4.24 7.05 -3.48
CA ALA A 42 -3.73 6.09 -4.45
C ALA A 42 -4.47 4.73 -4.43
N GLY A 43 -5.55 4.60 -3.64
CA GLY A 43 -6.20 3.32 -3.37
C GLY A 43 -6.73 2.61 -4.62
N LEU A 44 -7.13 3.34 -5.66
CA LEU A 44 -7.52 2.75 -6.95
C LEU A 44 -6.35 2.69 -7.95
N THR A 45 -5.49 3.71 -7.98
CA THR A 45 -4.36 3.78 -8.91
C THR A 45 -3.40 2.60 -8.73
N ILE A 46 -3.08 2.23 -7.48
CA ILE A 46 -2.14 1.14 -7.19
C ILE A 46 -2.65 -0.22 -7.70
N LEU A 47 -3.97 -0.39 -7.88
CA LEU A 47 -4.51 -1.62 -8.46
C LEU A 47 -4.16 -1.75 -9.96
N GLY A 48 -4.00 -0.63 -10.66
CA GLY A 48 -3.60 -0.59 -12.07
C GLY A 48 -2.09 -0.49 -12.29
N ASP A 49 -1.38 0.13 -11.36
CA ASP A 49 0.08 0.23 -11.35
C ASP A 49 0.65 -0.30 -10.02
N PRO A 50 0.75 -1.65 -9.86
CA PRO A 50 1.09 -2.28 -8.59
C PRO A 50 2.53 -2.04 -8.14
N HIS A 51 3.42 -1.57 -9.04
CA HIS A 51 4.79 -1.21 -8.66
C HIS A 51 4.82 0.06 -7.80
N HIS A 52 3.80 0.91 -7.95
CA HIS A 52 3.57 2.10 -7.13
C HIS A 52 4.77 3.06 -7.05
N ASP A 53 5.40 3.24 -8.21
CA ASP A 53 6.67 3.95 -8.37
C ASP A 53 6.72 5.33 -7.68
N PRO A 54 5.66 6.17 -7.75
CA PRO A 54 5.67 7.47 -7.09
C PRO A 54 5.94 7.40 -5.58
N LYS A 55 5.48 6.34 -4.89
CA LYS A 55 5.58 6.20 -3.43
C LYS A 55 6.80 5.41 -3.03
N VAL A 56 7.07 4.30 -3.71
CA VAL A 56 8.26 3.45 -3.43
C VAL A 56 9.55 4.26 -3.56
N ARG A 57 9.66 5.13 -4.57
CA ARG A 57 10.86 5.97 -4.78
C ARG A 57 11.06 7.03 -3.69
N GLN A 58 10.04 7.32 -2.89
CA GLN A 58 10.12 8.21 -1.72
C GLN A 58 10.45 7.45 -0.43
N GLY A 59 10.52 6.12 -0.46
CA GLY A 59 10.74 5.28 0.70
C GLY A 59 9.46 4.89 1.46
N VAL A 60 8.29 5.14 0.88
CA VAL A 60 7.00 4.71 1.45
C VAL A 60 6.85 3.20 1.31
N THR A 61 6.53 2.54 2.41
CA THR A 61 6.26 1.08 2.46
C THR A 61 4.85 0.76 2.94
N THR A 62 4.10 1.76 3.42
CA THR A 62 2.72 1.60 3.87
C THR A 62 1.92 2.85 3.57
N GLU A 63 0.71 2.69 3.06
CA GLU A 63 -0.25 3.78 2.87
C GLU A 63 -1.54 3.54 3.67
N LEU A 64 -2.10 4.62 4.22
CA LEU A 64 -3.45 4.67 4.73
C LEU A 64 -4.38 5.31 3.69
N ILE A 65 -5.33 4.53 3.19
CA ILE A 65 -6.36 4.96 2.24
C ILE A 65 -7.73 5.01 2.91
N GLY A 66 -8.73 5.64 2.27
CA GLY A 66 -10.04 5.89 2.90
C GLY A 66 -10.16 7.26 3.57
N ILE A 67 -9.13 8.11 3.41
CA ILE A 67 -9.02 9.43 4.06
C ILE A 67 -9.98 10.43 3.40
N ASP A 68 -10.31 11.51 4.12
CA ASP A 68 -11.25 12.56 3.69
C ASP A 68 -12.66 12.04 3.38
N GLY A 69 -13.03 10.92 3.99
CA GLY A 69 -14.31 10.25 3.74
C GLY A 69 -14.33 9.41 2.45
N ILE A 70 -13.21 9.34 1.72
CA ILE A 70 -13.10 8.74 0.38
C ILE A 70 -12.73 7.27 0.47
N SER A 71 -13.75 6.43 0.72
CA SER A 71 -13.61 4.98 0.81
C SER A 71 -14.25 4.27 -0.38
N HIS A 72 -13.56 3.26 -0.93
CA HIS A 72 -14.01 2.53 -2.13
C HIS A 72 -14.82 1.26 -1.84
N ALA A 73 -15.08 0.96 -0.57
CA ALA A 73 -15.95 -0.12 -0.11
C ALA A 73 -16.49 0.15 1.31
N PRO A 74 -17.65 -0.38 1.69
CA PRO A 74 -18.53 -1.27 0.92
C PRO A 74 -19.54 -0.54 0.01
N PHE A 75 -20.13 -1.22 -0.97
CA PHE A 75 -21.27 -0.71 -1.75
C PHE A 75 -22.34 -1.80 -1.91
N LYS A 76 -23.60 -1.43 -2.15
CA LYS A 76 -24.70 -2.41 -2.26
C LYS A 76 -24.76 -3.06 -3.64
N THR A 77 -24.35 -2.34 -4.67
CA THR A 77 -24.38 -2.82 -6.05
C THR A 77 -23.10 -2.43 -6.80
N VAL A 78 -22.75 -3.20 -7.84
CA VAL A 78 -21.62 -2.87 -8.72
C VAL A 78 -21.84 -1.53 -9.42
N ASP A 79 -23.09 -1.16 -9.72
CA ASP A 79 -23.43 0.14 -10.30
C ASP A 79 -23.12 1.30 -9.35
N GLU A 80 -23.36 1.13 -8.03
CA GLU A 80 -22.95 2.11 -7.01
C GLU A 80 -21.42 2.23 -6.95
N THR A 81 -20.69 1.11 -6.93
CA THR A 81 -19.22 1.08 -6.98
C THR A 81 -18.70 1.84 -8.20
N ASN A 82 -19.20 1.53 -9.39
CA ASN A 82 -18.78 2.15 -10.64
C ASN A 82 -19.11 3.65 -10.69
N ARG A 83 -20.30 4.04 -10.20
CA ARG A 83 -20.69 5.45 -10.11
C ARG A 83 -19.76 6.23 -9.18
N TYR A 84 -19.38 5.63 -8.05
CA TYR A 84 -18.47 6.26 -7.11
C TYR A 84 -17.04 6.37 -7.67
N ILE A 85 -16.52 5.30 -8.28
CA ILE A 85 -15.22 5.33 -8.98
C ILE A 85 -15.19 6.46 -10.01
N TRP A 86 -16.25 6.63 -10.80
CA TRP A 86 -16.33 7.73 -11.76
C TRP A 86 -16.24 9.11 -11.08
N LEU A 87 -16.96 9.31 -9.97
CA LEU A 87 -16.95 10.57 -9.20
C LEU A 87 -15.56 10.87 -8.62
N ASP A 88 -14.87 9.85 -8.11
CA ASP A 88 -13.59 9.96 -7.40
C ASP A 88 -12.36 9.87 -8.32
N SER A 89 -12.55 9.54 -9.60
CA SER A 89 -11.48 9.28 -10.57
C SER A 89 -10.48 10.43 -10.75
N GLY A 90 -10.89 11.67 -10.49
CA GLY A 90 -9.99 12.83 -10.53
C GLY A 90 -8.91 12.83 -9.44
N LEU A 91 -9.12 12.09 -8.34
CA LEU A 91 -8.19 11.95 -7.22
C LEU A 91 -7.49 10.59 -7.25
N ASN A 92 -8.26 9.49 -7.37
CA ASN A 92 -7.74 8.13 -7.21
C ASN A 92 -7.52 7.38 -8.53
N GLY A 93 -7.89 7.96 -9.68
CA GLY A 93 -7.81 7.31 -10.98
C GLY A 93 -8.84 6.20 -11.17
N TYR A 94 -8.63 5.38 -12.21
CA TYR A 94 -9.46 4.21 -12.50
C TYR A 94 -8.70 2.92 -12.18
N PRO A 95 -9.33 1.96 -11.48
CA PRO A 95 -8.78 0.63 -11.28
C PRO A 95 -8.96 -0.23 -12.55
N PRO A 96 -8.28 -1.38 -12.67
CA PRO A 96 -8.57 -2.37 -13.71
C PRO A 96 -10.00 -2.90 -13.62
N GLU A 97 -10.62 -3.13 -14.77
CA GLU A 97 -11.95 -3.74 -14.87
C GLU A 97 -11.89 -5.27 -14.74
N PRO A 98 -12.95 -5.93 -14.20
CA PRO A 98 -14.16 -5.31 -13.63
C PRO A 98 -13.97 -4.87 -12.18
N ALA A 99 -14.46 -3.67 -11.85
CA ALA A 99 -14.53 -3.18 -10.46
C ALA A 99 -15.74 -3.74 -9.69
N ASN A 100 -15.69 -5.03 -9.36
CA ASN A 100 -16.84 -5.79 -8.85
C ASN A 100 -16.82 -6.15 -7.35
N TRP A 101 -15.98 -5.49 -6.55
CA TRP A 101 -16.00 -5.67 -5.10
C TRP A 101 -17.21 -4.95 -4.48
N LEU A 102 -17.78 -5.54 -3.43
CA LEU A 102 -18.89 -4.96 -2.69
C LEU A 102 -18.59 -4.82 -1.20
N THR A 103 -17.72 -5.68 -0.65
CA THR A 103 -17.32 -5.63 0.75
C THR A 103 -15.92 -5.04 0.93
N VAL A 104 -15.64 -4.54 2.13
CA VAL A 104 -14.27 -4.11 2.50
C VAL A 104 -13.29 -5.28 2.38
N ALA A 105 -13.70 -6.51 2.71
CA ALA A 105 -12.86 -7.68 2.60
C ALA A 105 -12.51 -7.99 1.12
N ASP A 106 -13.49 -7.93 0.22
CA ASP A 106 -13.25 -8.15 -1.21
C ASP A 106 -12.30 -7.09 -1.78
N PHE A 107 -12.47 -5.83 -1.37
CA PHE A 107 -11.61 -4.73 -1.80
C PHE A 107 -10.19 -4.88 -1.25
N LEU A 108 -10.03 -5.17 0.04
CA LEU A 108 -8.71 -5.39 0.65
C LEU A 108 -7.98 -6.59 0.05
N GLY A 109 -8.72 -7.64 -0.31
CA GLY A 109 -8.18 -8.81 -1.01
C GLY A 109 -7.60 -8.49 -2.40
N LYS A 110 -7.89 -7.31 -2.98
CA LYS A 110 -7.27 -6.89 -4.24
C LYS A 110 -5.83 -6.42 -4.08
N PHE A 111 -5.40 -6.04 -2.87
CA PHE A 111 -4.03 -5.59 -2.57
C PHE A 111 -3.14 -6.71 -2.01
N ASP A 112 -3.74 -7.71 -1.37
CA ASP A 112 -3.00 -8.74 -0.67
C ASP A 112 -2.07 -9.51 -1.63
N ASN A 113 -0.76 -9.41 -1.41
CA ASN A 113 0.29 -10.01 -2.24
C ASN A 113 0.29 -9.60 -3.72
N THR A 114 -0.41 -8.52 -4.09
CA THR A 114 -0.50 -8.05 -5.49
C THR A 114 0.14 -6.69 -5.72
N VAL A 115 0.38 -5.90 -4.67
CA VAL A 115 0.97 -4.56 -4.75
C VAL A 115 2.29 -4.44 -3.99
N ALA A 116 3.11 -3.45 -4.34
CA ALA A 116 4.47 -3.30 -3.82
C ALA A 116 4.57 -2.83 -2.35
N ILE A 117 3.48 -2.33 -1.76
CA ILE A 117 3.48 -1.76 -0.41
C ILE A 117 2.31 -2.26 0.42
N ASN A 118 2.38 -2.08 1.73
CA ASN A 118 1.28 -2.40 2.62
C ASN A 118 0.14 -1.38 2.49
N ILE A 119 -1.10 -1.86 2.58
CA ILE A 119 -2.29 -1.01 2.55
C ILE A 119 -3.04 -1.13 3.88
N ALA A 120 -3.22 0.00 4.54
CA ALA A 120 -4.14 0.18 5.65
C ALA A 120 -5.38 0.94 5.16
N TYR A 121 -6.55 0.62 5.72
CA TYR A 121 -7.82 1.16 5.28
C TYR A 121 -8.64 1.69 6.44
N ILE A 122 -9.16 2.90 6.30
CA ILE A 122 -10.20 3.45 7.18
C ILE A 122 -11.52 3.51 6.41
N LEU A 123 -12.64 3.31 7.13
CA LEU A 123 -13.97 3.50 6.56
C LEU A 123 -14.37 4.98 6.63
N GLY A 124 -14.38 5.62 5.46
CA GLY A 124 -14.90 6.94 5.20
C GLY A 124 -16.41 6.96 4.94
N ASN A 125 -16.97 8.16 4.75
CA ASN A 125 -18.41 8.38 4.61
C ASN A 125 -18.97 8.00 3.23
N SER A 126 -18.19 8.07 2.15
CA SER A 126 -18.67 7.82 0.78
C SER A 126 -19.48 6.52 0.59
N PRO A 127 -19.07 5.37 1.15
CA PRO A 127 -19.81 4.11 1.05
C PRO A 127 -20.97 3.92 2.06
N VAL A 128 -21.22 4.90 2.95
CA VAL A 128 -22.17 4.79 4.08
C VAL A 128 -23.48 5.53 3.81
#